data_AF-A0A1U9Z4Y3-F1
#
_entry.id   AF-A0A1U9Z4Y3-F1
#
_cell.length_a   1.000
_cell.length_b   1.000
_cell.length_c   1.000
_cell.angle_alpha   90.00
_cell.angle_beta   90.00
_cell.angle_gamma   90.00
#
_symmetry.space_group_name_H-M   'P 1'
#
loop_
_entity.id
_entity.type
_entity.pdbx_description
1 polymer ?
#
loop_
_entity_poly.entity_id
_entity_poly.type
_entity_poly.pdbx_seq_one_letter_code
_entity_poly.pdbx_strand_id
1 'polypeptide(L)'
;MFPHRTPRHQSLRPFAAVMAGLMLAAPAGALAQSTPSVHSDDPFSLMRGTQQPGEKRPVKLEARLAEDGNVMRDGLFWRVFTTIPDTNGRLRLVASAEGGTKTIELSPGDYFINCAFGRASATRKVRIAHEAGEAEQISFVLNAGGLMLNARLGDGKPASASELRFSVYEDHDDRRELVAEDIAPGSILRLRAGTYDVVSSYGTLNAETHARLKVKAGEITDAKLKINAAEVTLKLAGETGGEALADTAWTVLGASGDVLTESSSAMPTMILAEGSYTAVARNHDNLFEKTFTVSSAGTEDVELLLSENKANTDADGFD
;
A
#
# COMPACT_ATOMS: atom_id res chain seq x y z
N MET A 1 14.86 -2.41 -45.05
CA MET A 1 15.95 -1.42 -45.19
C MET A 1 15.80 -0.40 -44.07
N PHE A 2 16.47 -0.63 -42.95
CA PHE A 2 16.58 0.25 -41.78
C PHE A 2 17.94 -0.03 -41.14
N PRO A 3 18.83 0.95 -40.89
CA PRO A 3 20.17 0.65 -40.39
C PRO A 3 20.25 0.62 -38.86
N HIS A 4 21.07 -0.32 -38.39
CA HIS A 4 21.47 -0.57 -37.01
C HIS A 4 22.10 0.66 -36.31
N ARG A 5 21.77 0.85 -35.03
CA ARG A 5 22.53 1.69 -34.09
C ARG A 5 23.44 0.81 -33.23
N THR A 6 24.74 1.08 -33.26
CA THR A 6 25.75 0.59 -32.31
C THR A 6 26.16 1.71 -31.33
N PRO A 7 26.68 1.35 -30.13
CA PRO A 7 26.80 2.27 -29.00
C PRO A 7 28.15 3.01 -28.96
N ARG A 8 28.15 4.25 -28.43
CA ARG A 8 29.36 5.04 -28.18
C ARG A 8 29.89 4.79 -26.76
N HIS A 9 31.09 4.20 -26.68
CA HIS A 9 32.02 4.40 -25.57
C HIS A 9 32.77 5.73 -25.77
N GLN A 10 32.94 6.52 -24.71
CA GLN A 10 33.93 7.61 -24.68
C GLN A 10 34.77 7.56 -23.40
N SER A 11 36.07 7.65 -23.64
CA SER A 11 37.21 7.42 -22.77
C SER A 11 37.72 8.69 -22.09
N LEU A 12 38.39 8.50 -20.95
CA LEU A 12 39.20 9.46 -20.20
C LEU A 12 40.28 10.18 -21.05
N ARG A 13 40.61 11.42 -20.65
CA ARG A 13 41.96 12.00 -20.74
C ARG A 13 42.25 12.97 -19.58
N PRO A 14 43.47 12.95 -18.98
CA PRO A 14 43.97 13.94 -18.00
C PRO A 14 45.04 14.86 -18.61
N PHE A 15 45.24 16.08 -18.06
CA PHE A 15 46.46 16.92 -18.21
C PHE A 15 46.43 17.94 -17.04
N ALA A 16 47.31 17.83 -16.03
CA ALA A 16 48.69 18.34 -15.93
C ALA A 16 48.78 19.78 -15.39
N ALA A 17 49.72 19.96 -14.46
CA ALA A 17 49.91 21.10 -13.58
C ALA A 17 51.06 22.04 -14.02
N VAL A 18 51.29 23.06 -13.17
CA VAL A 18 52.53 23.82 -12.90
C VAL A 18 52.61 25.22 -13.52
N MET A 19 52.71 26.27 -12.67
CA MET A 19 53.91 27.11 -12.51
C MET A 19 53.77 28.18 -11.41
N ALA A 20 54.84 28.30 -10.62
CA ALA A 20 55.19 29.33 -9.63
C ALA A 20 55.52 30.69 -10.32
N GLY A 21 55.67 31.86 -9.69
CA GLY A 21 55.71 32.32 -8.31
C GLY A 21 56.09 33.82 -8.30
N LEU A 22 56.34 34.39 -7.11
CA LEU A 22 57.29 35.46 -6.73
C LEU A 22 56.70 36.50 -5.75
N MET A 23 57.39 36.68 -4.61
CA MET A 23 57.16 37.70 -3.57
C MET A 23 57.81 39.04 -3.90
N LEU A 24 57.32 40.16 -3.32
CA LEU A 24 58.14 41.14 -2.56
C LEU A 24 57.30 42.29 -1.88
N ALA A 25 57.46 42.36 -0.55
CA ALA A 25 57.52 43.49 0.41
C ALA A 25 56.66 44.80 0.35
N ALA A 26 56.23 45.21 1.56
CA ALA A 26 55.50 46.42 2.04
C ALA A 26 56.36 47.73 2.02
N PRO A 27 55.96 48.95 2.53
CA PRO A 27 55.03 49.28 3.65
C PRO A 27 54.19 50.59 3.52
N ALA A 28 53.40 50.90 4.57
CA ALA A 28 53.09 52.24 5.14
C ALA A 28 51.63 52.37 5.61
N GLY A 29 51.43 52.85 6.84
CA GLY A 29 50.14 52.93 7.51
C GLY A 29 49.28 54.13 7.12
N ALA A 30 47.98 54.04 7.46
CA ALA A 30 47.09 55.18 7.60
C ALA A 30 45.94 54.82 8.56
N LEU A 31 45.44 55.86 9.22
CA LEU A 31 44.59 55.88 10.39
C LEU A 31 43.14 55.42 10.15
N ALA A 32 42.52 55.02 11.27
CA ALA A 32 41.12 54.73 11.55
C ALA A 32 40.06 55.34 10.62
N GLN A 33 39.00 54.56 10.37
CA GLN A 33 37.61 55.02 10.47
C GLN A 33 36.70 53.83 10.80
N SER A 34 36.18 53.84 12.02
CA SER A 34 35.06 53.04 12.48
C SER A 34 33.79 53.44 11.71
N THR A 35 33.28 52.56 10.86
CA THR A 35 31.92 52.69 10.33
C THR A 35 30.96 51.92 11.26
N PRO A 36 29.88 52.55 11.75
CA PRO A 36 28.86 51.83 12.49
C PRO A 36 28.13 50.92 11.49
N SER A 37 28.13 49.61 11.76
CA SER A 37 27.31 48.66 11.02
C SER A 37 25.86 48.93 11.38
N VAL A 38 25.15 49.58 10.46
CA VAL A 38 23.72 49.85 10.53
C VAL A 38 22.98 48.53 10.77
N HIS A 39 22.22 48.48 11.86
CA HIS A 39 21.18 47.48 12.07
C HIS A 39 20.25 47.50 10.86
N SER A 40 20.32 46.45 10.04
CA SER A 40 19.23 46.15 9.12
C SER A 40 18.12 45.54 9.96
N ASP A 41 17.17 46.38 10.35
CA ASP A 41 15.84 45.93 10.75
C ASP A 41 15.19 45.30 9.51
N ASP A 42 15.51 44.03 9.26
CA ASP A 42 14.77 43.18 8.34
C ASP A 42 13.41 42.86 9.01
N PRO A 43 12.30 43.45 8.55
CA PRO A 43 10.99 43.27 9.16
C PRO A 43 10.48 41.81 9.06
N PHE A 44 11.17 40.94 8.30
CA PHE A 44 10.87 39.52 8.20
C PHE A 44 11.77 38.63 9.07
N SER A 45 12.76 39.17 9.78
CA SER A 45 13.59 38.37 10.70
C SER A 45 12.79 37.79 11.87
N LEU A 46 11.66 38.41 12.24
CA LEU A 46 10.74 37.91 13.27
C LEU A 46 9.92 36.68 12.82
N MET A 47 9.85 36.40 11.52
CA MET A 47 9.18 35.19 10.98
C MET A 47 10.15 34.02 10.75
N ARG A 48 11.46 34.26 10.88
CA ARG A 48 12.49 33.23 10.75
C ARG A 48 12.58 32.53 12.11
N GLY A 49 11.99 31.34 12.25
CA GLY A 49 12.13 30.51 13.44
C GLY A 49 13.62 30.29 13.73
N THR A 50 14.16 30.99 14.72
CA THR A 50 15.58 30.93 15.05
C THR A 50 15.83 29.69 15.91
N GLN A 51 16.27 28.59 15.29
CA GLN A 51 17.01 27.58 16.05
C GLN A 51 18.33 28.23 16.49
N GLN A 52 18.33 28.86 17.66
CA GLN A 52 19.57 29.37 18.26
C GLN A 52 20.33 28.21 18.90
N PRO A 53 21.68 28.22 18.89
CA PRO A 53 22.47 27.29 19.67
C PRO A 53 22.16 27.52 21.17
N GLY A 54 21.33 26.64 21.72
CA GLY A 54 21.02 26.56 23.14
C GLY A 54 21.24 25.14 23.63
N GLU A 55 21.48 24.99 24.93
CA GLU A 55 21.60 23.68 25.58
C GLU A 55 20.39 22.81 25.22
N LYS A 56 20.64 21.56 24.82
CA LYS A 56 19.57 20.63 24.49
C LYS A 56 18.76 20.32 25.75
N ARG A 57 17.47 20.11 25.56
CA ARG A 57 16.51 19.89 26.62
C ARG A 57 15.81 18.55 26.44
N PRO A 58 15.56 17.82 27.54
CA PRO A 58 14.78 16.60 27.49
C PRO A 58 13.32 16.92 27.17
N VAL A 59 12.83 16.34 26.08
CA VAL A 59 11.42 16.42 25.67
C VAL A 59 10.83 15.03 25.73
N LYS A 60 9.82 14.84 26.59
CA LYS A 60 9.14 13.56 26.77
C LYS A 60 7.96 13.46 25.81
N LEU A 61 8.02 12.48 24.92
CA LEU A 61 7.01 12.17 23.93
C LEU A 61 6.19 10.97 24.38
N GLU A 62 4.87 11.09 24.34
CA GLU A 62 3.95 9.98 24.56
C GLU A 62 2.78 10.04 23.57
N ALA A 63 2.16 8.90 23.30
CA ALA A 63 0.96 8.85 22.48
C ALA A 63 -0.06 7.87 23.05
N ARG A 64 -1.33 8.13 22.76
CA ARG A 64 -2.49 7.29 23.03
C ARG A 64 -3.22 7.01 21.72
N LEU A 65 -3.89 5.87 21.62
CA LEU A 65 -4.69 5.53 20.45
C LEU A 65 -6.03 6.30 20.40
N ALA A 66 -6.60 6.59 21.57
CA ALA A 66 -7.83 7.35 21.80
C ALA A 66 -7.63 8.35 22.95
N GLU A 67 -8.52 9.34 23.11
CA GLU A 67 -8.40 10.41 24.13
C GLU A 67 -8.33 9.87 25.56
N ASP A 68 -9.17 8.89 25.87
CA ASP A 68 -9.28 8.18 27.14
C ASP A 68 -8.42 6.90 27.21
N GLY A 69 -7.58 6.68 26.20
CA GLY A 69 -6.73 5.50 26.07
C GLY A 69 -5.50 5.50 26.98
N ASN A 70 -4.94 4.31 27.18
CA ASN A 70 -3.65 4.16 27.84
C ASN A 70 -2.50 4.69 26.97
N VAL A 71 -1.43 5.15 27.63
CA VAL A 71 -0.19 5.50 26.95
C VAL A 71 0.40 4.25 26.29
N MET A 72 0.74 4.39 25.03
CA MET A 72 1.35 3.34 24.20
C MET A 72 2.74 2.97 24.73
N ARG A 73 3.00 1.66 24.79
CA ARG A 73 4.28 1.11 25.30
C ARG A 73 5.25 0.74 24.18
N ASP A 74 4.74 0.42 23.00
CA ASP A 74 5.51 0.01 21.84
C ASP A 74 4.81 0.39 20.52
N GLY A 75 5.41 0.02 19.38
CA GLY A 75 4.79 0.13 18.06
C GLY A 75 4.71 1.53 17.46
N LEU A 76 5.16 2.59 18.16
CA LEU A 76 5.22 3.94 17.60
C LEU A 76 6.56 4.20 16.92
N PHE A 77 6.50 5.04 15.88
CA PHE A 77 7.65 5.65 15.24
C PHE A 77 7.56 7.16 15.41
N TRP A 78 8.58 7.72 16.05
CA TRP A 78 8.72 9.15 16.29
C TRP A 78 9.69 9.76 15.28
N ARG A 79 9.31 10.88 14.67
CA ARG A 79 10.18 11.67 13.79
C ARG A 79 10.04 13.15 14.13
N VAL A 80 11.17 13.81 14.35
CA VAL A 80 11.23 15.24 14.67
C VAL A 80 11.92 15.96 13.53
N PHE A 81 11.25 16.93 12.93
CA PHE A 81 11.74 17.71 11.81
C PHE A 81 11.93 19.19 12.20
N THR A 82 12.86 19.86 11.52
CA THR A 82 12.91 21.33 11.53
C THR A 82 11.63 21.90 10.91
N THR A 83 11.31 23.15 11.24
CA THR A 83 10.19 23.87 10.60
C THR A 83 10.60 24.61 9.34
N ILE A 84 11.90 24.86 9.16
CA ILE A 84 12.47 25.51 7.98
C ILE A 84 12.95 24.42 7.01
N PRO A 85 12.46 24.42 5.75
CA PRO A 85 12.97 23.55 4.70
C PRO A 85 14.40 23.90 4.30
N ASP A 86 15.14 22.89 3.84
CA ASP A 86 16.46 23.09 3.25
C ASP A 86 16.38 23.70 1.83
N THR A 87 17.53 23.86 1.16
CA THR A 87 17.62 24.40 -0.21
C THR A 87 16.83 23.59 -1.25
N ASN A 88 16.47 22.35 -0.93
CA ASN A 88 15.71 21.45 -1.79
C ASN A 88 14.22 21.40 -1.39
N GLY A 89 13.79 22.26 -0.46
CA GLY A 89 12.41 22.32 0.03
C GLY A 89 12.02 21.18 0.97
N ARG A 90 12.99 20.40 1.48
CA ARG A 90 12.71 19.28 2.40
C ARG A 90 12.93 19.70 3.85
N LEU A 91 12.04 19.27 4.74
CA LEU A 91 12.26 19.43 6.18
C LEU A 91 13.38 18.49 6.64
N ARG A 92 14.31 18.99 7.45
CA ARG A 92 15.43 18.19 7.94
C ARG A 92 14.98 17.35 9.13
N LEU A 93 15.25 16.04 9.10
CA LEU A 93 15.07 15.17 10.26
C LEU A 93 16.17 15.46 11.30
N VAL A 94 15.75 15.79 12.53
CA VAL A 94 16.62 16.15 13.66
C VAL A 94 16.79 15.00 14.63
N ALA A 95 15.72 14.22 14.83
CA ALA A 95 15.73 13.04 15.69
C ALA A 95 14.67 12.04 15.25
N SER A 96 14.90 10.76 15.54
CA SER A 96 13.91 9.69 15.40
C SER A 96 14.04 8.68 16.53
N ALA A 97 12.93 8.02 16.88
CA ALA A 97 12.92 6.97 17.90
C ALA A 97 11.79 5.97 17.63
N GLU A 98 11.92 4.75 18.16
CA GLU A 98 10.95 3.66 18.01
C GLU A 98 10.55 3.07 19.36
N GLY A 99 9.29 2.69 19.52
CA GLY A 99 8.71 2.15 20.76
C GLY A 99 7.58 3.03 21.29
N GLY A 100 7.27 2.96 22.59
CA GLY A 100 6.23 3.79 23.22
C GLY A 100 6.74 5.18 23.60
N THR A 101 6.59 5.53 24.87
CA THR A 101 7.14 6.78 25.45
C THR A 101 8.64 6.91 25.21
N LYS A 102 9.09 8.10 24.80
CA LYS A 102 10.51 8.41 24.55
C LYS A 102 10.89 9.78 25.07
N THR A 103 12.14 9.93 25.48
CA THR A 103 12.74 11.23 25.77
C THR A 103 13.76 11.55 24.70
N ILE A 104 13.66 12.74 24.09
CA ILE A 104 14.56 13.22 23.03
C ILE A 104 15.14 14.57 23.45
N GLU A 105 16.43 14.76 23.21
CA GLU A 105 17.15 15.99 23.50
C GLU A 105 17.04 16.98 22.32
N LEU A 106 16.33 18.09 22.50
CA LEU A 106 16.10 19.12 21.48
C LEU A 106 16.63 20.48 21.93
N SER A 107 17.29 21.22 21.03
CA SER A 107 17.64 22.62 21.28
C SER A 107 16.37 23.50 21.21
N PRO A 108 16.34 24.65 21.92
CA PRO A 108 15.24 25.62 21.81
C PRO A 108 14.92 25.99 20.35
N GLY A 109 13.63 26.09 20.03
CA GLY A 109 13.15 26.38 18.67
C GLY A 109 11.86 25.65 18.29
N ASP A 110 11.41 25.84 17.05
CA ASP A 110 10.16 25.26 16.55
C ASP A 110 10.42 23.99 15.72
N TYR A 111 9.67 22.93 16.00
CA TYR A 111 9.78 21.61 15.37
C TYR A 111 8.42 21.08 14.89
N PHE A 112 8.44 20.22 13.88
CA PHE A 112 7.33 19.32 13.58
C PHE A 112 7.64 17.94 14.17
N ILE A 113 6.77 17.46 15.07
CA ILE A 113 6.89 16.13 15.64
C ILE A 113 5.78 15.26 15.04
N ASN A 114 6.18 14.21 14.34
CA ASN A 114 5.30 13.18 13.79
C ASN A 114 5.39 11.92 14.65
N CYS A 115 4.22 11.38 15.01
CA CYS A 115 4.08 10.09 15.66
C CYS A 115 3.24 9.18 14.75
N ALA A 116 3.78 8.04 14.35
CA ALA A 116 3.11 7.07 13.49
C ALA A 116 2.90 5.74 14.22
N PHE A 117 1.77 5.09 13.95
CA PHE A 117 1.41 3.75 14.41
C PHE A 117 0.81 2.99 13.21
N GLY A 118 1.63 2.20 12.52
CA GLY A 118 1.27 1.62 11.23
C GLY A 118 0.95 2.71 10.21
N ARG A 119 -0.28 2.74 9.70
CA ARG A 119 -0.73 3.76 8.73
C ARG A 119 -1.40 4.97 9.38
N ALA A 120 -1.71 4.90 10.68
CA ALA A 120 -2.19 6.07 11.41
C ALA A 120 -1.00 6.95 11.79
N SER A 121 -1.09 8.27 11.60
CA SER A 121 -0.10 9.19 12.13
C SER A 121 -0.70 10.53 12.52
N ALA A 122 0.01 11.26 13.38
CA ALA A 122 -0.34 12.62 13.77
C ALA A 122 0.93 13.48 13.78
N THR A 123 0.82 14.70 13.27
CA THR A 123 1.93 15.68 13.25
C THR A 123 1.51 16.93 14.01
N ARG A 124 2.37 17.42 14.90
CA ARG A 124 2.16 18.67 15.64
C ARG A 124 3.36 19.59 15.48
N LYS A 125 3.10 20.89 15.31
CA LYS A 125 4.12 21.93 15.48
C LYS A 125 4.29 22.19 16.97
N VAL A 126 5.51 22.12 17.47
CA VAL A 126 5.86 22.32 18.88
C VAL A 126 6.99 23.32 19.00
N ARG A 127 6.93 24.19 20.01
CA ARG A 127 7.95 25.19 20.31
C ARG A 127 8.65 24.83 21.62
N ILE A 128 9.94 24.52 21.54
CA ILE A 128 10.78 24.28 22.71
C ILE A 128 11.28 25.62 23.23
N ALA A 129 10.95 25.94 24.48
CA ALA A 129 11.29 27.22 25.11
C ALA A 129 12.81 27.39 25.33
N HIS A 130 13.25 28.65 25.39
CA HIS A 130 14.66 28.99 25.66
C HIS A 130 15.01 28.95 27.15
N GLU A 131 14.04 29.09 28.05
CA GLU A 131 14.22 29.19 29.50
C GLU A 131 14.32 27.82 30.19
N ALA A 132 15.23 27.66 31.16
CA ALA A 132 15.43 26.43 31.94
C ALA A 132 14.15 26.05 32.70
N GLY A 133 13.65 24.83 32.53
CA GLY A 133 12.40 24.36 33.13
C GLY A 133 12.32 22.83 33.14
N GLU A 134 11.21 22.29 33.67
CA GLU A 134 10.95 20.84 33.66
C GLU A 134 10.87 20.27 32.23
N ALA A 135 11.11 18.96 32.10
CA ALA A 135 11.04 18.27 30.81
C ALA A 135 9.67 18.50 30.15
N GLU A 136 9.68 19.05 28.93
CA GLU A 136 8.45 19.34 28.22
C GLU A 136 7.77 18.04 27.81
N GLN A 137 6.54 17.80 28.29
CA GLN A 137 5.76 16.61 27.95
C GLN A 137 4.80 16.90 26.81
N ILE A 138 4.93 16.15 25.72
CA ILE A 138 4.11 16.28 24.51
C ILE A 138 3.34 14.97 24.31
N SER A 139 2.02 15.06 24.45
CA SER A 139 1.11 13.93 24.24
C SER A 139 0.43 14.00 22.87
N PHE A 140 0.34 12.86 22.18
CA PHE A 140 -0.42 12.71 20.95
C PHE A 140 -1.65 11.82 21.18
N VAL A 141 -2.78 12.17 20.55
CA VAL A 141 -3.91 11.24 20.36
C VAL A 141 -3.93 10.89 18.87
N LEU A 142 -3.64 9.64 18.56
CA LEU A 142 -3.49 9.19 17.17
C LEU A 142 -4.83 8.97 16.47
N ASN A 143 -5.91 8.79 17.24
CA ASN A 143 -7.20 8.33 16.75
C ASN A 143 -7.01 7.09 15.87
N ALA A 144 -6.39 6.05 16.42
CA ALA A 144 -5.96 4.87 15.67
C ALA A 144 -6.62 3.60 16.20
N GLY A 145 -7.00 2.71 15.29
CA GLY A 145 -7.61 1.41 15.57
C GLY A 145 -6.99 0.30 14.74
N GLY A 146 -7.47 -0.93 14.96
CA GLY A 146 -7.12 -2.09 14.17
C GLY A 146 -8.27 -2.55 13.28
N LEU A 147 -7.97 -3.01 12.07
CA LEU A 147 -8.88 -3.73 11.21
C LEU A 147 -8.31 -5.12 10.94
N MET A 148 -9.07 -6.15 11.31
CA MET A 148 -8.72 -7.55 11.04
C MET A 148 -9.80 -8.14 10.14
N LEU A 149 -9.36 -8.71 9.02
CA LEU A 149 -10.24 -9.16 7.94
C LEU A 149 -10.14 -10.68 7.77
N ASN A 150 -11.28 -11.31 7.58
CA ASN A 150 -11.42 -12.73 7.25
C ASN A 150 -12.64 -12.90 6.33
N ALA A 151 -12.77 -14.07 5.70
CA ALA A 151 -13.94 -14.37 4.88
C ALA A 151 -14.40 -15.83 4.98
N ARG A 152 -15.66 -16.07 4.65
CA ARG A 152 -16.29 -17.40 4.52
C ARG A 152 -16.96 -17.54 3.17
N LEU A 153 -17.04 -18.77 2.67
CA LEU A 153 -17.78 -19.10 1.45
C LEU A 153 -19.25 -19.32 1.80
N GLY A 154 -20.14 -18.51 1.24
CA GLY A 154 -21.57 -18.57 1.55
C GLY A 154 -21.83 -18.52 3.06
N ASP A 155 -22.76 -19.36 3.54
CA ASP A 155 -22.95 -19.63 4.98
C ASP A 155 -22.12 -20.84 5.47
N GLY A 156 -21.19 -21.30 4.64
CA GLY A 156 -20.40 -22.52 4.82
C GLY A 156 -19.04 -22.30 5.47
N LYS A 157 -18.02 -22.96 4.92
CA LYS A 157 -16.66 -23.03 5.48
C LYS A 157 -15.90 -21.69 5.37
N PRO A 158 -14.88 -21.45 6.23
CA PRO A 158 -13.92 -20.37 6.00
C PRO A 158 -13.29 -20.48 4.61
N ALA A 159 -13.07 -19.33 3.97
CA ALA A 159 -12.36 -19.29 2.70
C ALA A 159 -10.89 -19.67 2.89
N SER A 160 -10.28 -20.34 1.90
CA SER A 160 -8.86 -20.72 1.98
C SER A 160 -7.98 -19.48 2.13
N ALA A 161 -7.06 -19.50 3.09
CA ALA A 161 -6.17 -18.37 3.34
C ALA A 161 -5.18 -18.11 2.19
N SER A 162 -4.81 -19.14 1.41
CA SER A 162 -3.91 -18.97 0.25
C SER A 162 -4.53 -18.12 -0.85
N GLU A 163 -5.84 -18.29 -1.06
CA GLU A 163 -6.61 -17.68 -2.15
C GLU A 163 -7.27 -16.35 -1.77
N LEU A 164 -7.32 -16.03 -0.47
CA LEU A 164 -8.03 -14.86 0.03
C LEU A 164 -7.09 -13.66 0.17
N ARG A 165 -7.46 -12.54 -0.44
CA ARG A 165 -6.77 -11.24 -0.30
C ARG A 165 -7.76 -10.12 -0.06
N PHE A 166 -7.28 -9.07 0.61
CA PHE A 166 -8.04 -7.85 0.81
C PHE A 166 -7.31 -6.62 0.32
N SER A 167 -8.10 -5.68 -0.22
CA SER A 167 -7.70 -4.32 -0.51
C SER A 167 -8.60 -3.35 0.26
N VAL A 168 -7.99 -2.34 0.87
CA VAL A 168 -8.65 -1.35 1.71
C VAL A 168 -8.46 0.03 1.09
N TYR A 169 -9.55 0.76 0.97
CA TYR A 169 -9.63 2.09 0.39
C TYR A 169 -10.24 3.07 1.37
N GLU A 170 -9.83 4.32 1.29
CA GLU A 170 -10.43 5.44 2.00
C GLU A 170 -11.13 6.34 0.97
N ASP A 171 -12.36 6.76 1.30
CA ASP A 171 -13.08 7.75 0.50
C ASP A 171 -12.49 9.13 0.80
N HIS A 172 -11.95 9.80 -0.22
CA HIS A 172 -11.44 11.15 -0.13
C HIS A 172 -12.11 12.04 -1.18
N ASP A 173 -13.08 12.84 -0.72
CA ASP A 173 -13.93 13.73 -1.53
C ASP A 173 -14.54 13.01 -2.75
N ASP A 174 -13.85 13.06 -3.90
CA ASP A 174 -14.29 12.53 -5.20
C ASP A 174 -13.47 11.32 -5.67
N ARG A 175 -12.55 10.80 -4.85
CA ARG A 175 -11.67 9.69 -5.24
C ARG A 175 -11.52 8.65 -4.13
N ARG A 176 -11.41 7.40 -4.56
CA ARG A 176 -10.98 6.30 -3.70
C ARG A 176 -9.46 6.25 -3.69
N GLU A 177 -8.88 6.41 -2.51
CA GLU A 177 -7.44 6.27 -2.31
C GLU A 177 -7.13 4.86 -1.80
N LEU A 178 -6.19 4.17 -2.47
CA LEU A 178 -5.73 2.87 -2.01
C LEU A 178 -4.92 3.04 -0.71
N VAL A 179 -5.41 2.43 0.36
CA VAL A 179 -4.74 2.43 1.66
C VAL A 179 -3.80 1.23 1.74
N ALA A 180 -4.29 0.03 1.46
CA ALA A 180 -3.46 -1.17 1.48
C ALA A 180 -4.04 -2.22 0.55
N GLU A 181 -3.19 -3.01 -0.07
CA GLU A 181 -3.55 -4.12 -0.96
C GLU A 181 -2.79 -5.38 -0.56
N ASP A 182 -3.17 -6.51 -1.14
CA ASP A 182 -2.56 -7.83 -0.90
C ASP A 182 -2.49 -8.20 0.61
N ILE A 183 -3.52 -7.82 1.36
CA ILE A 183 -3.57 -8.09 2.80
C ILE A 183 -4.02 -9.54 2.99
N ALA A 184 -3.22 -10.32 3.73
CA ALA A 184 -3.56 -11.68 4.12
C ALA A 184 -4.63 -11.70 5.25
N PRO A 185 -5.53 -12.70 5.26
CA PRO A 185 -6.53 -12.85 6.32
C PRO A 185 -5.90 -12.97 7.71
N GLY A 186 -6.60 -12.46 8.72
CA GLY A 186 -6.16 -12.48 10.13
C GLY A 186 -5.05 -11.48 10.46
N SER A 187 -4.51 -10.74 9.48
CA SER A 187 -3.57 -9.66 9.72
C SER A 187 -4.28 -8.44 10.34
N ILE A 188 -3.61 -7.76 11.28
CA ILE A 188 -4.13 -6.53 11.88
C ILE A 188 -3.56 -5.33 11.13
N LEU A 189 -4.41 -4.67 10.35
CA LEU A 189 -4.08 -3.40 9.71
C LEU A 189 -4.36 -2.25 10.69
N ARG A 190 -3.31 -1.49 11.03
CA ARG A 190 -3.41 -0.33 11.93
C ARG A 190 -3.74 0.91 11.11
N LEU A 191 -4.94 1.44 11.31
CA LEU A 191 -5.50 2.54 10.54
C LEU A 191 -5.90 3.69 11.47
N ARG A 192 -6.11 4.86 10.89
CA ARG A 192 -6.83 5.93 11.58
C ARG A 192 -8.29 5.49 11.78
N ALA A 193 -8.94 6.01 12.82
CA ALA A 193 -10.36 5.84 13.02
C ALA A 193 -11.10 6.53 11.87
N GLY A 194 -12.05 5.81 11.26
CA GLY A 194 -12.65 6.22 10.01
C GLY A 194 -13.52 5.11 9.42
N THR A 195 -14.05 5.36 8.24
CA THR A 195 -14.82 4.38 7.47
C THR A 195 -14.03 4.05 6.21
N TYR A 196 -13.87 2.77 5.93
CA TYR A 196 -13.08 2.26 4.84
C TYR A 196 -13.91 1.36 3.93
N ASP A 197 -13.67 1.46 2.63
CA ASP A 197 -14.20 0.52 1.64
C ASP A 197 -13.21 -0.64 1.51
N VAL A 198 -13.69 -1.86 1.68
CA VAL A 198 -12.89 -3.08 1.65
C VAL A 198 -13.36 -3.96 0.51
N VAL A 199 -12.41 -4.38 -0.31
CA VAL A 199 -12.60 -5.38 -1.36
C VAL A 199 -11.93 -6.66 -0.91
N SER A 200 -12.70 -7.74 -0.89
CA SER A 200 -12.21 -9.09 -0.64
C SER A 200 -12.20 -9.85 -1.95
N SER A 201 -11.04 -10.36 -2.37
CA SER A 201 -10.89 -11.18 -3.56
C SER A 201 -10.56 -12.62 -3.17
N TYR A 202 -11.16 -13.59 -3.86
CA TYR A 202 -10.95 -15.01 -3.60
C TYR A 202 -10.58 -15.73 -4.89
N GLY A 203 -9.35 -16.26 -4.95
CA GLY A 203 -8.77 -16.77 -6.19
C GLY A 203 -8.37 -15.65 -7.15
N THR A 204 -8.21 -15.98 -8.43
CA THR A 204 -7.63 -15.07 -9.44
C THR A 204 -8.61 -14.58 -10.49
N LEU A 205 -9.88 -15.00 -10.42
CA LEU A 205 -10.91 -14.68 -11.42
C LEU A 205 -11.88 -13.62 -10.86
N ASN A 206 -13.19 -13.90 -10.86
CA ASN A 206 -14.25 -12.92 -10.64
C ASN A 206 -14.89 -12.98 -9.24
N ALA A 207 -14.38 -13.80 -8.33
CA ALA A 207 -14.95 -13.95 -6.99
C ALA A 207 -14.48 -12.81 -6.07
N GLU A 208 -15.30 -11.76 -5.97
CA GLU A 208 -15.05 -10.61 -5.10
C GLU A 208 -16.26 -10.22 -4.23
N THR A 209 -16.00 -9.47 -3.15
CA THR A 209 -17.03 -8.93 -2.26
C THR A 209 -16.60 -7.58 -1.72
N HIS A 210 -17.53 -6.62 -1.71
CA HIS A 210 -17.31 -5.26 -1.23
C HIS A 210 -18.02 -5.02 0.10
N ALA A 211 -17.34 -4.39 1.05
CA ALA A 211 -17.91 -4.01 2.33
C ALA A 211 -17.41 -2.63 2.78
N ARG A 212 -18.28 -1.87 3.45
CA ARG A 212 -17.91 -0.62 4.11
C ARG A 212 -17.78 -0.85 5.60
N LEU A 213 -16.57 -0.72 6.14
CA LEU A 213 -16.25 -1.07 7.53
C LEU A 213 -15.78 0.15 8.32
N LYS A 214 -16.21 0.22 9.58
CA LYS A 214 -15.82 1.30 10.50
C LYS A 214 -14.68 0.84 11.41
N VAL A 215 -13.61 1.63 11.44
CA VAL A 215 -12.51 1.51 12.40
C VAL A 215 -12.71 2.53 13.50
N LYS A 216 -12.64 2.08 14.76
CA LYS A 216 -12.76 2.95 15.93
C LYS A 216 -11.40 3.11 16.61
N ALA A 217 -11.17 4.28 17.20
CA ALA A 217 -9.95 4.54 17.95
C ALA A 217 -9.87 3.62 19.19
N GLY A 218 -8.70 3.04 19.43
CA GLY A 218 -8.45 2.17 20.59
C GLY A 218 -9.03 0.75 20.52
N GLU A 219 -9.78 0.42 19.46
CA GLU A 219 -10.42 -0.90 19.29
C GLU A 219 -9.87 -1.65 18.07
N ILE A 220 -10.07 -2.97 18.05
CA ILE A 220 -9.87 -3.80 16.86
C ILE A 220 -11.26 -4.16 16.31
N THR A 221 -11.54 -3.75 15.07
CA THR A 221 -12.68 -4.22 14.30
C THR A 221 -12.31 -5.56 13.66
N ASP A 222 -12.91 -6.66 14.15
CA ASP A 222 -12.83 -7.99 13.52
C ASP A 222 -14.03 -8.18 12.58
N ALA A 223 -13.78 -8.26 11.28
CA ALA A 223 -14.80 -8.41 10.26
C ALA A 223 -14.64 -9.72 9.48
N LYS A 224 -15.75 -10.45 9.34
CA LYS A 224 -15.85 -11.69 8.57
C LYS A 224 -16.79 -11.47 7.40
N LEU A 225 -16.24 -11.35 6.20
CA LEU A 225 -16.99 -11.11 4.97
C LEU A 225 -17.56 -12.44 4.44
N LYS A 226 -18.70 -12.38 3.76
CA LYS A 226 -19.31 -13.51 3.05
C LYS A 226 -19.01 -13.37 1.57
N ILE A 227 -18.34 -14.37 0.99
CA ILE A 227 -18.04 -14.43 -0.44
C ILE A 227 -18.91 -15.52 -1.04
N ASN A 228 -19.68 -15.17 -2.06
CA ASN A 228 -20.50 -16.14 -2.79
C ASN A 228 -19.67 -16.67 -3.97
N ALA A 229 -18.91 -17.72 -3.72
CA ALA A 229 -18.04 -18.36 -4.69
C ALA A 229 -17.85 -19.83 -4.37
N ALA A 230 -17.47 -20.61 -5.37
CA ALA A 230 -17.11 -22.02 -5.23
C ALA A 230 -15.90 -22.37 -6.09
N GLU A 231 -15.24 -23.45 -5.70
CA GLU A 231 -14.19 -24.08 -6.48
C GLU A 231 -14.84 -24.98 -7.53
N VAL A 232 -14.48 -24.80 -8.78
CA VAL A 232 -15.04 -25.50 -9.93
C VAL A 232 -13.94 -26.30 -10.60
N THR A 233 -14.18 -27.60 -10.81
CA THR A 233 -13.30 -28.48 -11.57
C THR A 233 -14.01 -28.91 -12.84
N LEU A 234 -13.37 -28.72 -14.00
CA LEU A 234 -13.92 -29.13 -15.28
C LEU A 234 -13.33 -30.47 -15.71
N LYS A 235 -14.12 -31.28 -16.42
CA LYS A 235 -13.65 -32.52 -17.02
C LYS A 235 -14.44 -32.85 -18.29
N LEU A 236 -13.74 -33.27 -19.33
CA LEU A 236 -14.34 -33.83 -20.54
C LEU A 236 -14.11 -35.34 -20.49
N ALA A 237 -15.17 -36.14 -20.56
CA ALA A 237 -15.10 -37.60 -20.46
C ALA A 237 -15.88 -38.28 -21.59
N GLY A 238 -15.48 -39.51 -21.91
CA GLY A 238 -16.20 -40.35 -22.89
C GLY A 238 -17.52 -40.90 -22.36
N GLU A 239 -17.61 -41.11 -21.05
CA GLU A 239 -18.77 -41.65 -20.35
C GLU A 239 -18.89 -41.00 -18.96
N THR A 240 -20.09 -41.04 -18.37
CA THR A 240 -20.37 -40.45 -17.07
C THR A 240 -19.44 -41.00 -15.98
N GLY A 241 -18.76 -40.11 -15.27
CA GLY A 241 -17.80 -40.49 -14.23
C GLY A 241 -16.49 -41.09 -14.75
N GLY A 242 -16.27 -41.13 -16.07
CA GLY A 242 -15.07 -41.67 -16.71
C GLY A 242 -13.83 -40.78 -16.52
N GLU A 243 -12.70 -41.22 -17.08
CA GLU A 243 -11.45 -40.45 -17.01
C GLU A 243 -11.50 -39.16 -17.84
N ALA A 244 -10.72 -38.17 -17.40
CA ALA A 244 -10.53 -36.93 -18.13
C ALA A 244 -9.76 -37.18 -19.43
N LEU A 245 -10.30 -36.73 -20.56
CA LEU A 245 -9.60 -36.82 -21.83
C LEU A 245 -8.41 -35.87 -21.87
N ALA A 246 -7.24 -36.42 -22.19
CA ALA A 246 -6.03 -35.64 -22.44
C ALA A 246 -6.20 -34.73 -23.67
N ASP A 247 -5.28 -33.78 -23.81
CA ASP A 247 -5.25 -32.83 -24.94
C ASP A 247 -6.54 -32.02 -25.10
N THR A 248 -7.22 -31.76 -23.98
CA THR A 248 -8.41 -30.91 -23.92
C THR A 248 -8.00 -29.48 -23.60
N ALA A 249 -8.38 -28.55 -24.49
CA ALA A 249 -8.28 -27.12 -24.25
C ALA A 249 -9.63 -26.57 -23.78
N TRP A 250 -9.63 -25.84 -22.68
CA TRP A 250 -10.79 -25.27 -22.04
C TRP A 250 -10.85 -23.77 -22.24
N THR A 251 -12.05 -23.27 -22.46
CA THR A 251 -12.41 -21.85 -22.36
C THR A 251 -13.65 -21.76 -21.47
N VAL A 252 -13.61 -20.90 -20.46
CA VAL A 252 -14.77 -20.61 -19.60
C VAL A 252 -15.28 -19.23 -19.90
N LEU A 253 -16.57 -19.14 -20.19
CA LEU A 253 -17.27 -17.91 -20.52
C LEU A 253 -18.17 -17.47 -19.36
N GLY A 254 -18.19 -16.17 -19.11
CA GLY A 254 -19.15 -15.55 -18.21
C GLY A 254 -20.55 -15.50 -18.82
N ALA A 255 -21.54 -15.06 -18.04
CA ALA A 255 -22.92 -14.93 -18.50
C ALA A 255 -23.10 -14.00 -19.72
N SER A 256 -22.19 -13.03 -19.91
CA SER A 256 -22.15 -12.14 -21.08
C SER A 256 -21.48 -12.75 -22.31
N GLY A 257 -20.93 -13.97 -22.21
CA GLY A 257 -20.17 -14.62 -23.28
C GLY A 257 -18.71 -14.15 -23.40
N ASP A 258 -18.25 -13.29 -22.49
CA ASP A 258 -16.85 -12.91 -22.37
C ASP A 258 -15.99 -14.05 -21.81
N VAL A 259 -14.76 -14.16 -22.30
CA VAL A 259 -13.81 -15.18 -21.84
C VAL A 259 -13.26 -14.79 -20.47
N LEU A 260 -13.54 -15.61 -19.46
CA LEU A 260 -13.00 -15.47 -18.11
C LEU A 260 -11.63 -16.11 -17.97
N THR A 261 -11.46 -17.32 -18.51
CA THR A 261 -10.19 -18.05 -18.42
C THR A 261 -10.07 -19.12 -19.50
N GLU A 262 -8.82 -19.50 -19.78
CA GLU A 262 -8.46 -20.58 -20.68
C GLU A 262 -7.48 -21.53 -19.98
N SER A 263 -7.53 -22.81 -20.29
CA SER A 263 -6.61 -23.80 -19.74
C SER A 263 -6.34 -24.96 -20.70
N SER A 264 -5.15 -25.54 -20.62
CA SER A 264 -4.79 -26.77 -21.34
C SER A 264 -4.65 -27.97 -20.39
N SER A 265 -5.05 -27.82 -19.12
CA SER A 265 -5.14 -28.96 -18.20
C SER A 265 -6.31 -29.86 -18.58
N ALA A 266 -6.15 -31.17 -18.52
CA ALA A 266 -7.25 -32.12 -18.71
C ALA A 266 -8.36 -31.96 -17.66
N MET A 267 -7.97 -31.50 -16.46
CA MET A 267 -8.87 -31.28 -15.33
C MET A 267 -8.51 -29.93 -14.66
N PRO A 268 -8.90 -28.78 -15.24
CA PRO A 268 -8.58 -27.49 -14.66
C PRO A 268 -9.49 -27.23 -13.44
N THR A 269 -8.90 -26.64 -12.41
CA THR A 269 -9.60 -26.19 -11.22
C THR A 269 -9.48 -24.68 -11.10
N MET A 270 -10.57 -24.01 -10.74
CA MET A 270 -10.65 -22.56 -10.64
C MET A 270 -11.67 -22.14 -9.58
N ILE A 271 -11.62 -20.88 -9.16
CA ILE A 271 -12.60 -20.29 -8.24
C ILE A 271 -13.46 -19.32 -9.04
N LEU A 272 -14.78 -19.52 -9.00
CA LEU A 272 -15.75 -18.67 -9.69
C LEU A 272 -16.76 -18.10 -8.69
N ALA A 273 -17.19 -16.87 -8.94
CA ALA A 273 -18.31 -16.27 -8.23
C ALA A 273 -19.61 -17.07 -8.49
N GLU A 274 -20.57 -16.98 -7.59
CA GLU A 274 -21.92 -17.49 -7.81
C GLU A 274 -22.53 -16.86 -9.07
N GLY A 275 -23.05 -17.68 -9.98
CA GLY A 275 -23.53 -17.20 -11.29
C GLY A 275 -23.63 -18.30 -12.35
N SER A 276 -24.01 -17.91 -13.56
CA SER A 276 -24.11 -18.82 -14.71
C SER A 276 -22.91 -18.66 -15.64
N TYR A 277 -22.41 -19.78 -16.15
CA TYR A 277 -21.20 -19.87 -16.96
C TYR A 277 -21.38 -20.89 -18.07
N THR A 278 -20.53 -20.80 -19.09
CA THR A 278 -20.42 -21.81 -20.14
C THR A 278 -18.98 -22.34 -20.17
N ALA A 279 -18.84 -23.66 -20.07
CA ALA A 279 -17.57 -24.34 -20.32
C ALA A 279 -17.54 -24.82 -21.76
N VAL A 280 -16.48 -24.45 -22.48
CA VAL A 280 -16.18 -24.89 -23.84
C VAL A 280 -14.92 -25.75 -23.79
N ALA A 281 -15.02 -26.99 -24.22
CA ALA A 281 -13.91 -27.93 -24.31
C ALA A 281 -13.62 -28.25 -25.77
N ARG A 282 -12.40 -27.97 -26.23
CA ARG A 282 -11.90 -28.38 -27.53
C ARG A 282 -10.98 -29.58 -27.35
N ASN A 283 -11.34 -30.70 -27.97
CA ASN A 283 -10.51 -31.90 -28.01
C ASN A 283 -10.30 -32.28 -29.47
N HIS A 284 -9.06 -32.17 -29.95
CA HIS A 284 -8.72 -32.27 -31.37
C HIS A 284 -9.58 -31.30 -32.22
N ASP A 285 -10.37 -31.83 -33.16
CA ASP A 285 -11.25 -31.09 -34.06
C ASP A 285 -12.69 -30.95 -33.54
N ASN A 286 -12.98 -31.52 -32.36
CA ASN A 286 -14.32 -31.48 -31.78
C ASN A 286 -14.42 -30.40 -30.70
N LEU A 287 -15.54 -29.69 -30.71
CA LEU A 287 -15.92 -28.71 -29.71
C LEU A 287 -17.08 -29.26 -28.89
N PHE A 288 -17.01 -29.09 -27.58
CA PHE A 288 -18.04 -29.46 -26.63
C PHE A 288 -18.40 -28.27 -25.76
N GLU A 289 -19.68 -28.09 -25.46
CA GLU A 289 -20.17 -26.97 -24.68
C GLU A 289 -21.18 -27.41 -23.63
N LYS A 290 -21.08 -26.82 -22.44
CA LYS A 290 -22.05 -27.00 -21.36
C LYS A 290 -22.20 -25.73 -20.55
N THR A 291 -23.44 -25.27 -20.40
CA THR A 291 -23.81 -24.26 -19.40
C THR A 291 -23.93 -24.89 -18.02
N PHE A 292 -23.42 -24.21 -17.00
CA PHE A 292 -23.51 -24.62 -15.59
C PHE A 292 -23.73 -23.40 -14.69
N THR A 293 -24.23 -23.63 -13.49
CA THR A 293 -24.44 -22.59 -12.49
C THR A 293 -23.63 -22.90 -11.26
N VAL A 294 -22.82 -21.92 -10.85
CA VAL A 294 -22.01 -21.97 -9.64
C VAL A 294 -22.83 -21.49 -8.46
N SER A 295 -22.85 -22.27 -7.40
CA SER A 295 -23.50 -21.98 -6.12
C SER A 295 -22.47 -21.93 -5.00
N SER A 296 -22.69 -21.08 -3.99
CA SER A 296 -21.77 -20.88 -2.87
C SER A 296 -21.74 -22.04 -1.85
N ALA A 297 -22.18 -23.24 -2.23
CA ALA A 297 -22.36 -24.40 -1.37
C ALA A 297 -21.12 -25.30 -1.20
N GLY A 298 -20.04 -25.10 -1.98
CA GLY A 298 -18.81 -25.88 -1.80
C GLY A 298 -17.91 -25.97 -3.03
N THR A 299 -17.67 -27.20 -3.47
CA THR A 299 -16.88 -27.53 -4.67
C THR A 299 -17.83 -28.14 -5.70
N GLU A 300 -17.67 -27.77 -6.96
CA GLU A 300 -18.51 -28.23 -8.07
C GLU A 300 -17.67 -28.91 -9.15
N ASP A 301 -18.06 -30.13 -9.51
CA ASP A 301 -17.46 -30.86 -10.62
C ASP A 301 -18.36 -30.76 -11.85
N VAL A 302 -17.86 -30.12 -12.90
CA VAL A 302 -18.58 -29.92 -14.16
C VAL A 302 -18.04 -30.87 -15.21
N GLU A 303 -18.80 -31.95 -15.43
CA GLU A 303 -18.48 -32.96 -16.44
C GLU A 303 -19.18 -32.65 -17.77
N LEU A 304 -18.41 -32.64 -18.85
CA LEU A 304 -18.88 -32.64 -20.23
C LEU A 304 -18.71 -34.05 -20.81
N LEU A 305 -19.69 -34.52 -21.56
CA LEU A 305 -19.69 -35.84 -22.18
C LEU A 305 -19.65 -35.74 -23.70
N LEU A 306 -18.80 -36.55 -24.33
CA LEU A 306 -18.68 -36.58 -25.79
C LEU A 306 -20.03 -36.85 -26.50
N SER A 307 -20.89 -37.65 -25.88
CA SER A 307 -22.19 -38.05 -26.43
C SER A 307 -23.28 -36.99 -26.33
N GLU A 308 -23.14 -36.03 -25.41
CA GLU A 308 -24.22 -35.10 -25.05
C GLU A 308 -23.88 -33.65 -25.35
N ASN A 309 -22.61 -33.27 -25.21
CA ASN A 309 -22.21 -31.86 -25.19
C ASN A 309 -21.58 -31.39 -26.50
N LYS A 310 -21.66 -32.15 -27.59
CA LYS A 310 -21.06 -31.73 -28.87
C LYS A 310 -21.69 -30.42 -29.34
N ALA A 311 -20.86 -29.39 -29.53
CA ALA A 311 -21.31 -28.08 -29.99
C ALA A 311 -21.77 -28.18 -31.46
N ASN A 312 -22.85 -27.48 -31.78
CA ASN A 312 -23.42 -27.49 -33.12
C ASN A 312 -22.75 -26.39 -33.96
N THR A 313 -21.77 -26.74 -34.79
CA THR A 313 -21.00 -25.79 -35.63
C THR A 313 -21.68 -25.40 -36.94
N ASP A 314 -22.89 -25.89 -37.23
CA ASP A 314 -23.52 -25.77 -38.56
C ASP A 314 -24.43 -24.53 -38.74
N ALA A 315 -24.32 -23.49 -37.88
CA ALA A 315 -25.25 -22.35 -37.90
C ALA A 315 -24.82 -21.12 -38.74
N ASP A 316 -23.58 -21.05 -39.25
CA ASP A 316 -23.08 -19.91 -40.05
C ASP A 316 -22.83 -20.26 -41.53
N GLY A 317 -23.73 -21.05 -42.11
CA GLY A 317 -23.87 -21.13 -43.57
C GLY A 317 -24.68 -19.93 -44.07
N PHE A 318 -24.03 -18.80 -44.34
CA PHE A 318 -24.61 -17.76 -45.19
C PHE A 318 -24.80 -18.34 -46.61
N ASP A 319 -26.06 -18.60 -46.97
CA ASP A 319 -26.49 -18.72 -48.37
C ASP A 319 -26.75 -17.31 -48.96
#